data_AF-A0A1I6B2D7-F1
#
_entry.id   AF-A0A1I6B2D7-F1
#
_cell.length_a   1.000
_cell.length_b   1.000
_cell.length_c   1.000
_cell.angle_alpha   90.00
_cell.angle_beta   90.00
_cell.angle_gamma   90.00
#
_symmetry.space_group_name_H-M   'P 1'
#
loop_
_entity.id
_entity.type
_entity.pdbx_description
1 polymer ?
#
loop_
_entity_poly.entity_id
_entity_poly.type
_entity_poly.pdbx_seq_one_letter_code
_entity_poly.pdbx_strand_id
1 'polypeptide(L)' 'MKYLIMGATTLLSGIILFGMTWIAVAIYSTRLGGYENFSAAMSAIGYFPIFISIILVLTGISFFVMSFNKYLVDEKTTVD' A
#
# COMPACT_ATOMS: atom_id res chain seq x y z
N MET A 1 19.10 -7.04 3.98
CA MET A 1 18.88 -6.12 2.83
C MET A 1 17.73 -6.53 1.90
N LYS A 2 17.68 -7.75 1.36
CA LYS A 2 16.61 -8.15 0.39
C LYS A 2 15.18 -7.90 0.91
N TYR A 3 14.89 -8.27 2.17
CA TYR A 3 13.57 -8.05 2.78
C TYR A 3 13.23 -6.57 2.98
N LEU A 4 14.22 -5.73 3.28
CA LEU A 4 14.01 -4.29 3.44
C LEU A 4 13.62 -3.63 2.10
N ILE A 5 14.29 -4.00 1.00
CA ILE A 5 13.96 -3.49 -0.34
C ILE A 5 12.57 -3.99 -0.75
N MET A 6 12.29 -5.28 -0.60
CA MET A 6 10.97 -5.86 -0.92
C MET A 6 9.85 -5.20 -0.11
N GLY A 7 10.07 -4.99 1.18
CA GLY A 7 9.12 -4.32 2.07
C GLY A 7 8.87 -2.87 1.69
N ALA A 8 9.92 -2.09 1.42
CA ALA A 8 9.80 -0.70 0.98
C ALA A 8 9.05 -0.59 -0.37
N THR A 9 9.40 -1.42 -1.35
CA THR A 9 8.75 -1.39 -2.67
C THR A 9 7.28 -1.79 -2.60
N THR A 10 6.93 -2.85 -1.86
CA THR A 10 5.52 -3.27 -1.72
C THR A 10 4.69 -2.26 -0.94
N LEU A 11 5.24 -1.71 0.14
CA LEU A 11 4.58 -0.66 0.93
C LEU A 11 4.33 0.60 0.09
N LEU A 12 5.35 1.09 -0.63
CA LEU A 12 5.20 2.24 -1.53
C LEU A 12 4.19 1.96 -2.64
N SER A 13 4.22 0.77 -3.23
CA SER A 13 3.26 0.37 -4.28
C SER A 13 1.83 0.39 -3.75
N GLY A 14 1.61 -0.07 -2.52
CA GLY A 14 0.31 0.00 -1.84
C GLY A 14 -0.16 1.44 -1.62
N ILE A 15 0.70 2.31 -1.07
CA ILE A 15 0.37 3.72 -0.84
C ILE A 15 0.06 4.45 -2.14
N ILE A 16 0.86 4.23 -3.19
CA ILE A 16 0.64 4.83 -4.51
C ILE A 16 -0.69 4.35 -5.09
N LEU A 17 -0.97 3.05 -5.05
CA LEU A 17 -2.23 2.50 -5.57
C LEU A 17 -3.44 3.09 -4.83
N PHE A 18 -3.35 3.23 -3.51
CA PHE A 18 -4.39 3.87 -2.71
C PHE A 18 -4.61 5.32 -3.16
N GLY A 19 -3.55 6.14 -3.20
CA GLY A 19 -3.63 7.54 -3.63
C GLY A 19 -4.16 7.70 -5.05
N MET A 20 -3.69 6.88 -5.99
CA MET A 20 -4.16 6.88 -7.38
C MET A 20 -5.64 6.53 -7.51
N THR A 21 -6.15 5.66 -6.63
CA THR A 21 -7.59 5.33 -6.60
C THR A 21 -8.40 6.57 -6.23
N TRP A 22 -8.02 7.31 -5.19
CA TRP A 22 -8.72 8.54 -4.79
C TRP A 22 -8.64 9.64 -5.84
N ILE A 23 -7.48 9.78 -6.50
CA ILE A 23 -7.31 10.72 -7.62
C ILE A 23 -8.25 10.33 -8.77
N ALA A 24 -8.32 9.05 -9.11
CA ALA A 24 -9.22 8.58 -10.15
C ALA A 24 -10.70 8.86 -9.81
N VAL A 25 -11.11 8.64 -8.55
CA VAL A 25 -12.49 8.94 -8.09
C VAL A 25 -12.78 10.43 -8.18
N ALA A 26 -11.84 11.28 -7.75
CA ALA A 26 -11.98 12.72 -7.86
C ALA A 26 -12.17 13.15 -9.32
N ILE A 27 -11.34 12.65 -10.24
CA ILE A 27 -11.47 12.94 -11.68
C ILE A 27 -12.81 12.43 -12.21
N TYR A 28 -13.21 11.21 -11.88
CA TYR A 28 -14.46 10.63 -12.39
C TYR A 28 -15.70 11.34 -11.84
N SER A 29 -15.67 11.83 -10.59
CA SER A 29 -16.77 12.59 -10.00
C SER A 29 -17.09 13.86 -10.79
N THR A 30 -16.07 14.53 -11.35
CA THR A 30 -16.28 15.71 -12.23
C THR A 30 -17.04 15.36 -13.50
N ARG A 31 -16.95 14.12 -13.99
CA ARG A 31 -17.70 13.63 -15.17
C ARG A 31 -19.14 13.26 -14.83
N LEU A 32 -19.45 13.01 -13.57
CA LEU A 32 -20.79 12.72 -13.07
C LEU A 32 -21.57 13.99 -12.68
N GLY A 33 -21.09 15.19 -13.04
CA GLY A 33 -21.77 16.45 -12.72
C GLY A 33 -21.32 17.11 -11.42
N GLY A 34 -20.25 16.62 -10.77
CA GLY A 34 -19.61 17.31 -9.65
C GLY A 34 -19.18 16.40 -8.50
N TYR A 35 -18.48 16.98 -7.53
CA TYR A 35 -17.95 16.27 -6.37
C TYR A 35 -19.03 15.74 -5.41
N GLU A 36 -20.28 16.18 -5.54
CA GLU A 36 -21.42 15.61 -4.79
C GLU A 36 -21.64 14.13 -5.13
N ASN A 37 -21.24 13.71 -6.33
CA ASN A 37 -21.35 12.33 -6.81
C ASN A 37 -20.10 11.48 -6.53
N PHE A 38 -19.28 11.85 -5.55
CA PHE A 38 -18.05 11.13 -5.20
C PHE A 38 -18.30 9.67 -4.83
N SER A 39 -19.38 9.38 -4.09
CA SER A 39 -19.75 8.01 -3.73
C SER A 39 -20.13 7.18 -4.96
N ALA A 40 -20.88 7.75 -5.90
CA ALA A 40 -21.20 7.10 -7.17
C ALA A 40 -19.94 6.86 -8.02
N ALA A 41 -19.02 7.83 -8.04
CA ALA A 41 -17.72 7.67 -8.70
C ALA A 41 -16.88 6.56 -8.07
N MET A 42 -16.89 6.43 -6.74
CA MET A 42 -16.22 5.35 -6.02
C MET A 42 -16.83 3.99 -6.37
N SER A 43 -18.16 3.90 -6.45
CA SER A 43 -18.84 2.67 -6.87
C SER A 43 -18.55 2.29 -8.32
N ALA A 44 -18.33 3.27 -9.19
CA ALA A 44 -18.00 3.03 -10.60
C ALA A 44 -16.55 2.58 -10.80
N ILE A 45 -15.60 3.16 -10.04
CA ILE A 45 -14.19 2.75 -10.06
C ILE A 45 -13.99 1.41 -9.34
N GLY A 46 -14.77 1.18 -8.30
CA GLY A 46 -14.76 -0.04 -7.52
C GLY A 46 -13.76 -0.01 -6.36
N TYR A 47 -14.03 -0.85 -5.36
CA TYR A 47 -13.22 -0.97 -4.15
C TYR A 47 -12.01 -1.91 -4.30
N PHE A 48 -11.91 -2.62 -5.44
CA PHE A 48 -10.84 -3.59 -5.70
C PHE A 48 -9.43 -3.00 -5.53
N PRO A 49 -9.09 -1.81 -6.08
CA PRO A 49 -7.77 -1.20 -5.88
C PRO A 49 -7.44 -0.93 -4.40
N ILE A 50 -8.43 -0.60 -3.57
CA ILE A 50 -8.25 -0.38 -2.13
C ILE A 50 -7.92 -1.69 -1.42
N PHE A 51 -8.62 -2.78 -1.75
CA PHE A 51 -8.30 -4.09 -1.17
C PHE A 51 -6.87 -4.53 -1.50
N ILE A 52 -6.45 -4.34 -2.76
CA ILE A 52 -5.07 -4.63 -3.16
C ILE A 52 -4.07 -3.71 -2.45
N SER A 53 -4.38 -2.42 -2.28
CA SER A 53 -3.47 -1.51 -1.56
C SER A 53 -3.27 -1.92 -0.10
N ILE A 54 -4.34 -2.35 0.58
CA ILE A 54 -4.27 -2.84 1.96
C ILE A 54 -3.37 -4.08 2.04
N ILE A 55 -3.57 -5.05 1.15
CA ILE A 55 -2.74 -6.28 1.10
C ILE A 55 -1.27 -5.92 0.87
N LEU A 56 -0.97 -5.01 -0.06
CA LEU A 56 0.39 -4.57 -0.35
C LEU A 56 1.06 -3.89 0.85
N VAL A 57 0.33 -3.00 1.55
CA VAL A 57 0.84 -2.34 2.75
C VAL A 57 1.11 -3.35 3.86
N LEU A 58 0.18 -4.27 4.15
CA LEU A 58 0.36 -5.32 5.16
C LEU A 58 1.53 -6.25 4.84
N THR A 59 1.67 -6.62 3.57
CA THR A 59 2.80 -7.44 3.08
C THR A 59 4.12 -6.68 3.24
N GLY A 60 4.15 -5.39 2.89
CA GLY A 60 5.32 -4.54 3.06
C GLY A 60 5.75 -4.41 4.53
N ILE A 61 4.81 -4.19 5.44
CA ILE A 61 5.06 -4.16 6.89
C ILE A 61 5.64 -5.51 7.36
N SER A 62 5.07 -6.63 6.89
CA SER A 62 5.55 -7.98 7.25
C SER A 62 7.01 -8.20 6.84
N PHE A 63 7.41 -7.74 5.65
CA PHE A 63 8.80 -7.80 5.20
C PHE A 63 9.74 -6.91 6.02
N PHE A 64 9.29 -5.74 6.47
CA PHE A 64 10.07 -4.92 7.41
C PHE A 64 10.31 -5.65 8.72
N VAL A 65 9.27 -6.23 9.33
CA VAL A 65 9.38 -7.00 10.58
C VAL A 65 10.35 -8.18 10.43
N MET A 66 10.26 -8.93 9.32
CA MET A 66 11.21 -10.02 9.02
C MET A 66 12.64 -9.52 8.87
N SER A 67 12.84 -8.35 8.26
CA SER A 67 14.16 -7.76 8.12
C SER A 67 14.75 -7.40 9.49
N PHE A 68 13.98 -6.76 10.37
CA PHE A 68 14.43 -6.40 11.72
C PHE A 68 14.76 -7.62 12.57
N ASN A 69 13.89 -8.64 12.57
CA ASN A 69 14.14 -9.88 13.29
C ASN A 69 15.44 -10.55 12.84
N LYS A 70 15.73 -10.54 11.54
CA LYS A 70 16.99 -11.08 11.03
C LYS A 70 18.20 -10.28 11.53
N TYR A 71 18.13 -8.95 11.53
CA TYR A 71 19.21 -8.12 12.05
C TYR A 71 19.50 -8.39 13.53
N LEU A 72 18.47 -8.54 14.36
CA LEU A 72 18.61 -8.83 15.79
C LEU A 72 19.20 -10.22 16.07
N VAL A 73 18.86 -11.22 15.24
CA VAL A 73 19.41 -12.58 15.37
C VAL A 73 20.89 -12.60 14.97
N ASP A 74 21.24 -11.97 13.86
CA ASP A 74 22.64 -11.91 13.38
C ASP A 74 23.54 -11.22 14.43
N GLU A 75 23.09 -10.14 15.06
CA GLU A 75 23.82 -9.45 16.14
C GLU A 75 24.12 -10.39 17.31
N LYS A 76 23.12 -11.16 17.75
CA LYS A 76 23.26 -12.08 18.89
C LYS A 76 24.27 -13.21 18.63
N THR A 77 24.38 -13.71 17.40
CA THR A 77 25.33 -14.76 17.02
C THR A 77 26.76 -14.30 16.82
N THR A 78 27.02 -13.00 16.77
CA THR A 78 28.38 -12.44 16.57
C THR A 78 29.10 -12.10 17.88
N VAL A 79 28.42 -12.21 19.01
CA VAL A 79 28.91 -11.85 20.35
C VAL A 79 29.26 -13.10 21.18
N ASP A 80 28.92 -14.30 20.70
CA ASP A 80 29.30 -15.61 21.26
C ASP A 80 30.47 -16.24 20.49
#